data_AF-A0ABD1NEF7-F1
#
_entry.id   AF-A0ABD1NEF7-F1
#
_cell.length_a   1.000
_cell.length_b   1.000
_cell.length_c   1.000
_cell.angle_alpha   90.00
_cell.angle_beta   90.00
_cell.angle_gamma   90.00
#
_symmetry.space_group_name_H-M   'P 1'
#
loop_
_entity.id
_entity.type
_entity.pdbx_description
1 polymer ?
#
loop_
_entity_poly.entity_id
_entity_poly.type
_entity_poly.pdbx_seq_one_letter_code
_entity_poly.pdbx_strand_id
1 'polypeptide(L)'
;MANYLKTMIAPQVPSELHDAFVAAVVKGNIRKMPNRSMPAAPYPTPGALLMGDAFNMRHPLTGGGMTVALSDIIVLRNLLRPMA
;
A
#
# COMPACT_ATOMS: atom_id res chain seq x y z
N MET A 1 13.80 9.39 -13.84
CA MET A 1 12.90 9.67 -12.68
C MET A 1 13.20 11.03 -12.06
N ALA A 2 14.43 11.28 -11.58
CA ALA A 2 14.80 12.58 -11.00
C ALA A 2 14.48 13.78 -11.91
N ASN A 3 14.76 13.68 -13.23
CA ASN A 3 14.41 14.73 -14.19
C ASN A 3 12.89 15.01 -14.22
N TYR A 4 12.07 13.96 -14.35
CA TYR A 4 10.61 14.06 -14.34
C TYR A 4 10.09 14.70 -13.04
N LEU A 5 10.64 14.31 -11.88
CA LEU A 5 10.27 14.90 -10.60
C LEU A 5 10.61 16.40 -10.53
N LYS A 6 11.74 16.82 -11.08
CA LYS A 6 12.13 18.24 -11.11
C LYS A 6 11.32 19.08 -12.10
N THR A 7 11.08 18.56 -13.31
CA THR A 7 10.47 19.35 -14.39
C THR A 7 8.95 19.32 -14.37
N MET A 8 8.35 18.19 -13.98
CA MET A 8 6.90 18.01 -14.02
C MET A 8 6.25 18.13 -12.64
N ILE A 9 6.89 17.59 -11.59
CA ILE A 9 6.27 17.51 -10.26
C ILE A 9 6.62 18.73 -9.40
N ALA A 10 7.88 19.15 -9.35
CA ALA A 10 8.31 20.27 -8.49
C ALA A 10 7.47 21.55 -8.65
N PRO A 11 7.07 21.98 -9.86
CA PRO A 11 6.23 23.18 -10.02
C PRO A 11 4.83 23.08 -9.40
N GLN A 12 4.35 21.86 -9.12
CA GLN A 12 3.04 21.59 -8.51
C GLN A 12 3.13 21.43 -6.98
N VAL A 13 4.33 21.42 -6.40
CA VAL A 13 4.55 21.26 -4.96
C VAL A 13 4.34 22.61 -4.27
N PRO A 14 3.66 22.66 -3.10
CA PRO A 14 3.54 23.88 -2.31
C PRO A 14 4.91 24.49 -1.97
N SER A 15 4.96 25.83 -1.89
CA SER A 15 6.20 26.58 -1.67
C SER A 15 6.96 26.15 -0.42
N GLU A 16 6.23 25.79 0.63
CA GLU A 16 6.70 25.37 1.94
C GLU A 16 7.44 24.01 1.89
N LEU A 17 7.17 23.19 0.88
CA LEU A 17 7.76 21.86 0.70
C LEU A 17 8.72 21.78 -0.50
N HIS A 18 8.77 22.81 -1.34
CA HIS A 18 9.48 22.79 -2.62
C HIS A 18 10.98 22.52 -2.45
N ASP A 19 11.67 23.26 -1.59
CA ASP A 19 13.12 23.14 -1.43
C ASP A 19 13.52 21.79 -0.84
N ALA A 20 12.76 21.32 0.15
CA ALA A 20 12.94 20.00 0.74
C ALA A 20 12.73 18.88 -0.29
N PHE A 21 11.72 19.02 -1.14
CA PHE A 21 11.44 18.09 -2.24
C PHE A 21 12.61 18.05 -3.24
N VAL A 22 13.09 19.21 -3.73
CA VAL A 22 14.20 19.27 -4.69
C VAL A 22 15.49 18.69 -4.09
N ALA A 23 15.81 19.01 -2.84
CA ALA A 23 16.96 18.47 -2.14
C ALA A 23 16.90 16.93 -2.02
N ALA A 24 15.73 16.38 -1.68
CA ALA A 24 15.52 14.94 -1.60
C ALA A 24 15.67 14.25 -2.98
N VAL A 25 15.20 14.89 -4.05
CA VAL A 25 15.38 14.37 -5.43
C VAL A 25 16.85 14.36 -5.83
N VAL A 26 17.64 15.36 -5.44
CA VAL A 26 19.10 15.40 -5.69
C VAL A 26 19.82 14.29 -4.93
N LYS A 27 19.41 14.00 -3.69
CA LYS A 27 19.97 12.89 -2.89
C LYS A 27 19.76 11.51 -3.53
N GLY A 28 18.72 11.35 -4.36
CA GLY A 28 18.62 10.23 -5.29
C GLY A 28 18.10 8.89 -4.74
N ASN A 29 17.65 8.83 -3.48
CA ASN A 29 17.09 7.59 -2.90
C ASN A 29 15.61 7.38 -3.29
N ILE A 30 15.33 7.28 -4.59
CA ILE A 30 13.97 7.18 -5.13
C ILE A 30 13.60 5.71 -5.35
N ARG A 31 12.61 5.21 -4.61
CA ARG A 31 12.07 3.86 -4.75
C ARG A 31 10.72 3.89 -5.47
N LYS A 32 10.44 2.83 -6.23
CA LYS A 32 9.16 2.64 -6.92
C LYS A 32 8.54 1.35 -6.43
N MET A 33 7.24 1.37 -6.22
CA MET A 33 6.44 0.19 -5.93
C MET A 33 5.29 0.14 -6.94
N PRO A 34 4.85 -1.05 -7.39
CA PRO A 34 3.73 -1.17 -8.30
C PRO A 34 2.40 -0.86 -7.60
N ASN A 35 1.53 -0.10 -8.27
CA ASN A 35 0.13 0.03 -7.85
C ASN A 35 -0.64 -1.16 -8.44
N ARG A 36 -1.19 -2.02 -7.57
CA ARG A 36 -1.91 -3.23 -7.98
C ARG A 36 -3.38 -3.16 -7.56
N SER A 37 -4.21 -3.88 -8.30
CA SER A 37 -5.59 -4.19 -7.94
C SER A 37 -5.78 -5.69 -8.11
N MET A 38 -6.22 -6.35 -7.05
CA MET A 38 -6.44 -7.80 -7.04
C MET A 38 -7.71 -8.06 -6.21
N PRO A 39 -8.83 -8.39 -6.86
CA PRO A 39 -10.07 -8.69 -6.14
C PRO A 39 -9.90 -9.99 -5.34
N ALA A 40 -10.66 -10.10 -4.25
CA ALA A 40 -10.71 -11.32 -3.46
C ALA A 40 -11.39 -12.42 -4.28
N ALA A 41 -10.64 -13.47 -4.62
CA ALA A 41 -11.12 -14.63 -5.37
C ALA A 41 -10.65 -15.90 -4.65
N PRO A 42 -11.38 -16.37 -3.62
CA PRO A 42 -10.94 -17.49 -2.81
C PRO A 42 -10.91 -18.80 -3.60
N TYR A 43 -9.87 -19.60 -3.39
CA TYR A 43 -9.80 -20.99 -3.79
C TYR A 43 -9.71 -21.87 -2.53
N PRO A 44 -10.83 -22.43 -2.04
CA PRO A 44 -10.87 -23.13 -0.76
C PRO A 44 -9.92 -24.34 -0.76
N THR A 45 -8.94 -24.30 0.13
CA THR A 45 -7.97 -25.39 0.32
C THR A 45 -8.00 -25.78 1.81
N PRO A 46 -8.36 -27.02 2.16
CA PRO A 46 -8.41 -27.46 3.54
C PRO A 46 -7.08 -27.22 4.29
N GLY A 47 -7.17 -26.63 5.49
CA GLY A 47 -5.99 -26.33 6.32
C GLY A 47 -5.18 -25.10 5.91
N ALA A 48 -5.60 -24.35 4.87
CA ALA A 48 -4.91 -23.15 4.41
C ALA A 48 -5.79 -21.89 4.47
N LEU A 49 -5.16 -20.74 4.73
CA LEU A 49 -5.81 -19.43 4.75
C LEU A 49 -4.93 -18.40 4.04
N LEU A 50 -5.52 -17.61 3.15
CA LEU A 50 -4.88 -16.48 2.48
C LEU A 50 -5.46 -15.17 3.03
N MET A 51 -4.61 -14.21 3.37
CA MET A 51 -5.03 -12.93 3.95
C MET A 51 -4.14 -11.76 3.47
N GLY A 52 -4.61 -10.54 3.76
CA GLY A 52 -3.90 -9.30 3.45
C GLY A 52 -3.74 -9.09 1.95
N ASP A 53 -2.67 -8.41 1.56
CA ASP A 53 -2.34 -8.13 0.16
C ASP A 53 -2.12 -9.40 -0.68
N ALA A 54 -1.91 -10.57 -0.07
CA ALA A 54 -1.85 -11.84 -0.81
C ALA A 54 -3.24 -12.32 -1.25
N PHE A 55 -4.31 -11.89 -0.57
CA PHE A 55 -5.70 -12.26 -0.85
C PHE A 55 -6.49 -11.15 -1.55
N ASN A 56 -6.28 -9.90 -1.13
CA ASN A 56 -7.01 -8.75 -1.64
C ASN A 56 -6.10 -7.53 -1.69
N MET A 57 -5.75 -7.06 -2.90
CA MET A 57 -5.02 -5.81 -3.11
C MET A 57 -5.92 -4.74 -3.69
N ARG A 58 -5.66 -3.50 -3.31
CA ARG A 58 -6.32 -2.30 -3.81
C ARG A 58 -5.29 -1.21 -4.06
N HIS A 59 -5.66 -0.20 -4.84
CA HIS A 59 -4.78 0.93 -5.12
C HIS A 59 -4.36 1.62 -3.80
N PRO A 60 -3.05 1.87 -3.57
CA PRO A 60 -2.57 2.39 -2.28
C PRO A 60 -2.90 3.88 -2.03
N LEU A 61 -3.67 4.51 -2.92
CA LEU A 61 -3.94 5.96 -2.88
C LEU A 61 -4.66 6.38 -1.60
N THR A 62 -5.54 5.52 -1.08
CA THR A 62 -6.30 5.78 0.14
C THR A 62 -5.62 5.22 1.39
N GLY A 63 -4.45 4.56 1.26
CA GLY A 63 -3.74 3.96 2.39
C GLY A 63 -4.48 2.83 3.13
N GLY A 64 -5.59 2.32 2.59
CA GLY A 64 -6.50 1.42 3.31
C GLY A 64 -6.06 -0.04 3.46
N GLY A 65 -4.96 -0.48 2.86
CA GLY A 65 -4.55 -1.89 2.85
C GLY A 65 -4.33 -2.48 4.24
N MET A 66 -3.63 -1.75 5.12
CA MET A 66 -3.41 -2.19 6.51
C MET A 66 -4.71 -2.23 7.32
N THR A 67 -5.62 -1.27 7.10
CA THR A 67 -6.93 -1.25 7.77
C THR A 67 -7.74 -2.49 7.43
N VAL A 68 -7.73 -2.90 6.16
CA VAL A 68 -8.39 -4.14 5.71
C VAL A 68 -7.74 -5.35 6.37
N ALA A 69 -6.42 -5.47 6.31
CA ALA A 69 -5.70 -6.61 6.90
C ALA A 69 -5.96 -6.75 8.41
N LEU A 70 -5.96 -5.65 9.17
CA LEU A 70 -6.26 -5.68 10.61
C LEU A 70 -7.74 -5.99 10.89
N SER A 71 -8.65 -5.54 10.03
CA SER A 71 -10.07 -5.88 10.15
C SER A 71 -10.31 -7.38 9.90
N ASP A 72 -9.66 -7.95 8.89
CA ASP A 72 -9.70 -9.39 8.59
C ASP A 72 -9.19 -10.22 9.78
N ILE A 73 -8.14 -9.76 10.46
CA ILE A 73 -7.61 -10.40 11.67
C ILE A 73 -8.66 -10.43 12.80
N ILE A 74 -9.45 -9.36 12.98
CA ILE A 74 -10.51 -9.34 14.01
C ILE A 74 -11.57 -10.39 13.69
N VAL A 75 -12.00 -10.46 12.43
CA VAL A 75 -12.97 -11.47 11.97
C VAL A 75 -12.41 -12.87 12.20
N LEU A 76 -11.18 -13.14 11.75
CA LEU A 76 -10.52 -14.43 11.91
C LEU A 76 -10.41 -14.81 13.40
N ARG A 77 -9.95 -13.90 14.25
CA ARG A 77 -9.82 -14.13 15.69
C ARG A 77 -11.15 -14.50 16.33
N ASN A 78 -12.25 -13.86 15.93
CA ASN A 78 -13.58 -14.17 16.45
C ASN A 78 -14.08 -15.55 15.96
N LEU A 79 -13.76 -15.94 14.72
CA LEU A 79 -14.07 -17.26 14.20
C LEU A 79 -13.29 -18.39 14.89
N LEU A 80 -12.04 -18.13 15.27
CA LEU A 80 -11.18 -19.11 15.94
C LEU A 80 -11.42 -19.20 17.45
N ARG A 81 -12.00 -18.17 18.08
CA ARG A 81 -12.18 -18.11 19.54
C ARG A 81 -12.96 -19.30 20.14
N PRO A 82 -14.05 -19.81 19.53
CA PRO A 82 -14.77 -20.97 20.06
C PRO A 82 -13.99 -22.30 19.95
N MET A 83 -12.87 -22.31 19.22
CA MET A 83 -12.03 -23.49 19.02
C MET A 83 -10.90 -23.60 20.08
N ALA A 84 -10.75 -22.58 20.93
CA ALA A 84 -9.74 -22.49 21.98
C ALA A 84 -10.29 -22.87 23.35
#